data_AF-A0A945CIN6-F1
#
_entry.id   AF-A0A945CIN6-F1
#
_cell.length_a   1.000
_cell.length_b   1.000
_cell.length_c   1.000
_cell.angle_alpha   90.00
_cell.angle_beta   90.00
_cell.angle_gamma   90.00
#
_symmetry.space_group_name_H-M   'P 1'
#
loop_
_entity.id
_entity.type
_entity.pdbx_description
1 polymer ?
#
loop_
_entity_poly.entity_id
_entity_poly.type
_entity_poly.pdbx_seq_one_letter_code
_entity_poly.pdbx_strand_id
1 'polypeptide(L)'
;MKEIVEEIIGAIEAKRPAALVTPVATAGSIPTGRQARMLVFADGSIAGTVGGGRMEGEAKETALAVIEEGEARLIHFALTAQAALEDGLLCGGQATFFVERLSSAQAGHFSRMRELLERGEQGVEAVRLSEGGEVKRLVARTDGDTVGTLGKKAIDDAVLEQLEEVIEEDCARVEEVDCEGEQVEVFVQALQPRPTVFLFGGGHVGLALARLVPTAGMRLVVVDDRAEFCSRERFPMADEVHVREFATALEGLDIGSLGYVVVMTRGHKWDREVVAQGLRTPAGYVGMIGSRRKIGLTWEALKEEGFTDVDLGRVHAPIGLDIGGDTPGEIAISIMAELIQVRRSGGGA
;
A
#
# COMPACT_ATOMS: atom_id res chain seq x y z
N MET A 1 -4.29 5.62 -2.68
CA MET A 1 -5.51 5.47 -1.86
C MET A 1 -5.82 6.71 -1.03
N LYS A 2 -4.95 7.20 -0.14
CA LYS A 2 -5.25 8.39 0.70
C LYS A 2 -5.77 9.60 -0.10
N GLU A 3 -5.03 10.03 -1.11
CA GLU A 3 -5.39 11.18 -1.97
C GLU A 3 -6.77 11.00 -2.63
N ILE A 4 -7.08 9.81 -3.17
CA ILE A 4 -8.38 9.58 -3.81
C ILE A 4 -9.53 9.54 -2.78
N VAL A 5 -9.29 9.06 -1.56
CA VAL A 5 -10.29 9.10 -0.47
C VAL A 5 -10.60 10.55 -0.08
N GLU A 6 -9.59 11.43 -0.03
CA GLU A 6 -9.78 12.86 0.22
C GLU A 6 -10.62 13.52 -0.88
N GLU A 7 -10.35 13.23 -2.15
CA GLU A 7 -11.13 13.72 -3.29
C GLU A 7 -12.60 13.24 -3.24
N ILE A 8 -12.83 11.97 -2.87
CA ILE A 8 -14.18 11.40 -2.70
C ILE A 8 -14.94 12.14 -1.60
N ILE A 9 -14.32 12.34 -0.43
CA ILE A 9 -14.93 13.07 0.68
C ILE A 9 -15.26 14.50 0.25
N GLY A 10 -14.32 15.20 -0.38
CA GLY A 10 -14.52 16.56 -0.88
C GLY A 10 -15.67 16.66 -1.89
N ALA A 11 -15.78 15.69 -2.80
CA ALA A 11 -16.88 15.62 -3.76
C ALA A 11 -18.25 15.43 -3.07
N ILE A 12 -18.32 14.54 -2.08
CA ILE A 12 -19.54 14.29 -1.30
C ILE A 12 -19.95 15.52 -0.49
N GLU A 13 -19.00 16.15 0.22
CA GLU A 13 -19.24 17.35 1.04
C GLU A 13 -19.71 18.54 0.18
N ALA A 14 -19.09 18.73 -0.99
CA ALA A 14 -19.47 19.75 -1.96
C ALA A 14 -20.76 19.40 -2.73
N LYS A 15 -21.32 18.20 -2.54
CA LYS A 15 -22.44 17.64 -3.32
C LYS A 15 -22.20 17.71 -4.82
N ARG A 16 -20.94 17.57 -5.24
CA ARG A 16 -20.54 17.60 -6.64
C ARG A 16 -20.90 16.24 -7.25
N PRO A 17 -21.75 16.17 -8.29
CA PRO A 17 -22.12 14.89 -8.90
C PRO A 17 -20.88 14.19 -9.48
N ALA A 18 -20.65 12.98 -9.00
CA ALA A 18 -19.50 12.17 -9.36
C ALA A 18 -19.83 10.67 -9.24
N ALA A 19 -19.09 9.84 -9.96
CA ALA A 19 -19.12 8.40 -9.84
C ALA A 19 -17.72 7.85 -9.59
N LEU A 20 -17.64 6.85 -8.72
CA LEU A 20 -16.43 6.13 -8.37
C LEU A 20 -16.34 4.86 -9.22
N VAL A 21 -15.21 4.70 -9.88
CA VAL A 21 -14.83 3.49 -10.63
C VAL A 21 -13.80 2.73 -9.81
N THR A 22 -14.12 1.48 -9.48
CA THR A 22 -13.26 0.57 -8.72
C THR A 22 -12.99 -0.70 -9.55
N PRO A 23 -11.73 -1.05 -9.85
CA PRO A 23 -11.40 -2.36 -10.41
C PRO A 23 -11.68 -3.43 -9.35
N VAL A 24 -12.59 -4.35 -9.65
CA VAL A 24 -13.00 -5.42 -8.71
C VAL A 24 -12.40 -6.77 -9.09
N ALA A 25 -12.09 -6.98 -10.37
CA ALA A 25 -11.36 -8.15 -10.83
C ALA A 25 -10.43 -7.76 -11.98
N THR A 26 -9.23 -8.33 -12.01
CA THR A 26 -8.27 -8.15 -13.10
C THR A 26 -7.55 -9.46 -13.38
N ALA A 27 -7.43 -9.84 -14.65
CA ALA A 27 -6.70 -11.00 -15.11
C ALA A 27 -5.79 -10.62 -16.28
N GLY A 28 -4.60 -11.22 -16.33
CA GLY A 28 -3.60 -10.90 -17.36
C GLY A 28 -2.81 -9.62 -17.06
N SER A 29 -2.19 -9.04 -18.09
CA SER A 29 -1.29 -7.90 -17.95
C SER A 29 -2.03 -6.57 -18.10
N ILE A 30 -2.63 -6.11 -16.99
CA ILE A 30 -3.35 -4.82 -16.92
C ILE A 30 -2.59 -3.89 -15.99
N PRO A 31 -2.31 -2.64 -16.39
CA PRO A 31 -1.56 -1.67 -15.58
C PRO A 31 -2.42 -1.05 -14.46
N THR A 32 -3.11 -1.87 -13.69
CA THR A 32 -3.96 -1.46 -12.55
C THR A 32 -3.35 -1.91 -11.24
N GLY A 33 -3.08 -0.96 -10.34
CA GLY A 33 -2.73 -1.30 -8.96
C GLY A 33 -3.94 -1.83 -8.18
N ARG A 34 -3.72 -2.70 -7.18
CA ARG A 34 -4.78 -3.24 -6.30
C ARG A 34 -5.70 -2.14 -5.72
N GLN A 35 -5.10 -1.01 -5.36
CA GLN A 35 -5.77 0.15 -4.75
C GLN A 35 -6.14 1.25 -5.76
N ALA A 36 -6.08 0.96 -7.06
CA ALA A 36 -6.44 1.93 -8.09
C ALA A 36 -7.93 2.25 -8.01
N ARG A 37 -8.25 3.55 -8.12
CA ARG A 37 -9.62 4.06 -8.22
C ARG A 37 -9.60 5.26 -9.13
N MET A 38 -10.71 5.48 -9.83
CA MET A 38 -10.93 6.69 -10.62
C MET A 38 -12.24 7.32 -10.21
N LEU A 39 -12.18 8.57 -9.79
CA LEU A 39 -13.35 9.41 -9.57
C LEU A 39 -13.62 10.19 -10.84
N VAL A 40 -14.85 10.12 -11.35
CA VAL A 40 -15.29 10.84 -12.56
C VAL A 40 -16.35 11.84 -12.14
N PHE A 41 -16.18 13.10 -12.53
CA PHE A 41 -17.14 14.17 -12.28
C PHE A 41 -18.08 14.38 -13.48
N ALA A 42 -19.23 14.99 -13.25
CA ALA A 42 -20.22 15.27 -14.30
C ALA A 42 -19.69 16.17 -15.45
N ASP A 43 -18.66 16.97 -15.20
CA ASP A 43 -17.98 17.77 -16.23
C ASP A 43 -16.96 16.96 -17.05
N GLY A 44 -16.81 15.67 -16.76
CA GLY A 44 -15.86 14.76 -17.39
C GLY A 44 -14.43 14.87 -16.87
N SER A 45 -14.14 15.76 -15.90
CA SER A 45 -12.86 15.73 -15.20
C SER A 45 -12.73 14.46 -14.35
N ILE A 46 -11.48 14.04 -14.11
CA ILE A 46 -11.17 12.82 -13.36
C ILE A 46 -10.15 13.09 -12.27
N ALA A 47 -10.20 12.29 -11.20
CA ALA A 47 -9.14 12.15 -10.21
C ALA A 47 -8.79 10.67 -10.03
N GLY A 48 -7.50 10.34 -9.96
CA GLY A 48 -7.04 8.95 -9.99
C GLY A 48 -7.06 8.32 -11.39
N THR A 49 -6.79 7.02 -11.46
CA THR A 49 -6.71 6.25 -12.72
C THR A 49 -7.02 4.79 -12.45
N VAL A 50 -7.54 4.10 -13.46
CA VAL A 50 -7.75 2.64 -13.48
C VAL A 50 -6.95 1.96 -14.60
N GLY A 51 -5.78 2.52 -14.96
CA GLY A 51 -4.83 1.90 -15.88
C GLY A 51 -4.75 2.52 -17.28
N GLY A 52 -5.50 3.59 -17.56
CA GLY A 52 -5.42 4.35 -18.80
C GLY A 52 -5.94 3.62 -20.05
N GLY A 53 -5.79 4.26 -21.21
CA GLY A 53 -6.18 3.70 -22.52
C GLY A 53 -7.70 3.57 -22.71
N ARG A 54 -8.12 2.65 -23.57
CA ARG A 54 -9.55 2.47 -23.92
C ARG A 54 -10.42 2.08 -22.73
N MET A 55 -9.87 1.22 -21.88
CA MET A 55 -10.53 0.74 -20.66
C MET A 55 -10.94 1.90 -19.74
N GLU A 56 -10.03 2.86 -19.53
CA GLU A 56 -10.33 4.06 -18.74
C GLU A 56 -11.37 4.97 -19.44
N GLY A 57 -11.32 5.06 -20.77
CA GLY A 57 -12.31 5.77 -21.56
C GLY A 57 -13.73 5.21 -21.41
N GLU A 58 -13.89 3.90 -21.55
CA GLU A 58 -15.17 3.20 -21.41
C GLU A 58 -15.71 3.25 -19.96
N ALA A 59 -14.80 3.10 -18.98
CA ALA A 59 -15.14 3.29 -17.58
C ALA A 59 -15.62 4.72 -17.29
N LYS A 60 -15.01 5.73 -17.91
CA LYS A 60 -15.43 7.12 -17.81
C LYS A 60 -16.80 7.37 -18.45
N GLU A 61 -17.05 6.83 -19.64
CA GLU A 61 -18.36 6.95 -20.30
C GLU A 61 -19.47 6.31 -19.46
N THR A 62 -19.21 5.12 -18.92
CA THR A 62 -20.14 4.45 -17.99
C THR A 62 -20.37 5.28 -16.73
N ALA A 63 -19.30 5.84 -16.15
CA ALA A 63 -19.41 6.68 -14.96
C ALA A 63 -20.28 7.92 -15.20
N LEU A 64 -20.19 8.55 -16.37
CA LEU A 64 -21.07 9.67 -16.74
C LEU A 64 -22.55 9.23 -16.80
N ALA A 65 -22.85 8.06 -17.39
CA ALA A 65 -24.21 7.51 -17.39
C ALA A 65 -24.71 7.19 -15.97
N VAL A 66 -23.87 6.59 -15.12
CA VAL A 66 -24.19 6.29 -13.71
C VAL A 66 -24.48 7.56 -12.90
N ILE A 67 -23.79 8.68 -13.18
CA ILE A 67 -24.07 9.97 -12.55
C ILE A 67 -25.49 10.46 -12.91
N GLU A 68 -25.90 10.32 -14.17
CA GLU A 68 -27.21 10.76 -14.65
C GLU A 68 -28.34 9.86 -14.16
N GLU A 69 -28.20 8.55 -14.34
CA GLU A 69 -29.24 7.55 -14.06
C GLU A 69 -29.34 7.21 -12.56
N GLY A 70 -28.21 7.24 -11.84
CA GLY A 70 -28.13 6.92 -10.42
C GLY A 70 -28.05 5.43 -10.09
N GLU A 71 -27.94 4.55 -11.08
CA GLU A 71 -27.84 3.10 -10.90
C GLU A 71 -26.38 2.63 -11.02
N ALA A 72 -25.92 1.84 -10.05
CA ALA A 72 -24.59 1.24 -10.12
C ALA A 72 -24.50 0.18 -11.22
N ARG A 73 -23.32 0.00 -11.81
CA ARG A 73 -23.09 -0.91 -12.94
C ARG A 73 -21.80 -1.71 -12.77
N LEU A 74 -21.82 -2.96 -13.25
CA LEU A 74 -20.61 -3.75 -13.46
C LEU A 74 -20.25 -3.73 -14.94
N ILE A 75 -19.02 -3.35 -15.26
CA ILE A 75 -18.51 -3.38 -16.63
C ILE A 75 -17.40 -4.40 -16.76
N HIS A 76 -17.53 -5.27 -17.76
CA HIS A 76 -16.54 -6.29 -18.08
C HIS A 76 -15.79 -5.89 -19.35
N PHE A 77 -14.49 -5.70 -19.20
CA PHE A 77 -13.61 -5.37 -20.30
C PHE A 77 -12.72 -6.55 -20.62
N ALA A 78 -12.67 -6.94 -21.89
CA ALA A 78 -11.75 -7.95 -22.39
C ALA A 78 -10.96 -7.41 -23.58
N LEU A 79 -9.64 -7.28 -23.43
CA LEU A 79 -8.72 -7.06 -24.55
C LEU A 79 -8.57 -8.38 -25.30
N THR A 80 -9.44 -8.60 -26.29
CA THR A 80 -9.28 -9.72 -27.20
C THR A 80 -8.11 -9.47 -28.15
N ALA A 81 -7.42 -10.54 -28.58
CA ALA A 81 -6.32 -10.45 -29.55
C ALA A 81 -6.74 -9.77 -30.87
N GLN A 82 -8.04 -9.78 -31.19
CA GLN A 82 -8.59 -9.14 -32.38
C GLN A 82 -8.72 -7.61 -32.22
N ALA A 83 -9.11 -7.12 -31.04
CA ALA A 83 -9.10 -5.69 -30.73
C ALA A 83 -7.69 -5.11 -30.62
N ALA A 84 -6.71 -5.91 -30.18
CA ALA A 84 -5.29 -5.54 -30.14
C ALA A 84 -4.67 -5.27 -31.53
N LEU A 85 -5.15 -5.98 -32.56
CA LEU A 85 -4.68 -5.86 -33.95
C LEU A 85 -5.18 -4.59 -34.65
N GLU A 86 -6.34 -4.05 -34.26
CA GLU A 86 -6.94 -2.85 -34.86
C GLU A 86 -6.34 -1.55 -34.29
N ASP A 87 -5.97 -1.54 -32.99
CA ASP A 87 -5.45 -0.35 -32.30
C ASP A 87 -3.92 -0.36 -32.08
N GLY A 88 -3.21 -1.42 -32.51
CA GLY A 88 -1.75 -1.52 -32.38
C GLY A 88 -1.24 -1.71 -30.94
N LEU A 89 -2.11 -2.08 -30.00
CA LEU A 89 -1.79 -2.27 -28.58
C LEU A 89 -1.79 -3.76 -28.22
N LEU A 90 -0.61 -4.30 -27.88
CA LEU A 90 -0.38 -5.73 -27.59
C LEU A 90 -0.66 -6.15 -26.14
N CYS A 91 -1.30 -5.31 -25.32
CA CYS A 91 -1.64 -5.71 -23.94
C CYS A 91 -2.88 -6.62 -23.93
N GLY A 92 -2.71 -7.86 -23.48
CA GLY A 92 -3.80 -8.81 -23.24
C GLY A 92 -4.21 -8.81 -21.77
N GLY A 93 -5.51 -8.68 -21.48
CA GLY A 93 -6.05 -8.73 -20.13
C GLY A 93 -7.56 -8.55 -20.08
N GLN A 94 -8.17 -8.99 -18.98
CA GLN A 94 -9.57 -8.77 -18.64
C GLN A 94 -9.69 -7.99 -17.33
N ALA A 95 -10.52 -6.96 -17.30
CA ALA A 95 -10.84 -6.24 -16.05
C ALA A 95 -12.35 -6.12 -15.88
N THR A 96 -12.80 -6.23 -14.65
CA THR A 96 -14.15 -5.87 -14.24
C THR A 96 -14.07 -4.62 -13.38
N PHE A 97 -14.87 -3.60 -13.71
CA PHE A 97 -15.02 -2.42 -12.86
C PHE A 97 -16.42 -2.36 -12.29
N PHE A 98 -16.49 -2.00 -11.01
CA PHE A 98 -17.72 -1.56 -10.38
C PHE A 98 -17.79 -0.03 -10.42
N VAL A 99 -18.88 0.49 -10.95
CA VAL A 99 -19.12 1.91 -11.13
C VAL A 99 -20.32 2.32 -10.30
N GLU A 100 -20.12 3.20 -9.33
CA GLU A 100 -21.16 3.66 -8.42
C GLU A 100 -21.25 5.19 -8.39
N ARG A 101 -22.46 5.73 -8.22
CA ARG A 101 -22.65 7.16 -8.00
C ARG A 101 -22.31 7.52 -6.55
N LEU A 102 -21.58 8.61 -6.35
CA LEU A 102 -21.33 9.14 -5.01
C LEU A 102 -22.60 9.80 -4.43
N SER A 103 -22.84 9.53 -3.15
CA SER A 103 -23.95 10.10 -2.37
C SER A 103 -23.53 10.39 -0.92
N SER A 104 -24.31 11.23 -0.25
CA SER A 104 -24.08 11.56 1.16
C SER A 104 -24.21 10.37 2.11
N ALA A 105 -24.95 9.32 1.70
CA ALA A 105 -25.07 8.09 2.48
C ALA A 105 -23.72 7.37 2.67
N GLN A 106 -22.76 7.60 1.76
CA GLN A 106 -21.46 6.95 1.79
C GLN A 106 -20.40 7.71 2.60
N ALA A 107 -20.69 8.94 3.06
CA ALA A 107 -19.70 9.80 3.71
C ALA A 107 -19.05 9.15 4.94
N GLY A 108 -19.83 8.39 5.72
CA GLY A 108 -19.34 7.67 6.89
C GLY A 108 -18.29 6.61 6.55
N HIS A 109 -18.48 5.87 5.45
CA HIS A 109 -17.53 4.84 5.02
C HIS A 109 -16.19 5.45 4.62
N PHE A 110 -16.20 6.48 3.77
CA PHE A 110 -14.97 7.13 3.32
C PHE A 110 -14.27 7.90 4.45
N SER A 111 -15.03 8.46 5.40
CA SER A 111 -14.46 9.05 6.62
C SER A 111 -13.74 8.02 7.47
N ARG A 112 -14.29 6.81 7.61
CA ARG A 112 -13.64 5.70 8.31
C ARG A 112 -12.36 5.24 7.59
N MET A 113 -12.39 5.14 6.27
CA MET A 113 -11.18 4.83 5.50
C MET A 113 -10.09 5.90 5.69
N ARG A 114 -10.44 7.19 5.68
CA ARG A 114 -9.49 8.28 5.94
C ARG A 114 -8.86 8.13 7.34
N GLU A 115 -9.68 7.90 8.36
CA GLU A 115 -9.23 7.73 9.76
C GLU A 115 -8.22 6.59 9.89
N LEU A 116 -8.52 5.42 9.31
CA LEU A 116 -7.62 4.27 9.25
C LEU A 116 -6.26 4.64 8.63
N LEU A 117 -6.30 5.23 7.43
CA LEU A 117 -5.11 5.59 6.68
C LEU A 117 -4.27 6.69 7.35
N GLU A 118 -4.90 7.62 8.08
CA GLU A 118 -4.22 8.69 8.81
C GLU A 118 -3.57 8.20 10.11
N ARG A 119 -4.21 7.26 10.81
CA ARG A 119 -3.68 6.68 12.05
C ARG A 119 -2.68 5.56 11.83
N GLY A 120 -2.48 5.14 10.58
CA GLY A 120 -1.61 4.00 10.30
C GLY A 120 -2.24 2.67 10.72
N GLU A 121 -3.57 2.60 10.79
CA GLU A 121 -4.31 1.40 11.18
C GLU A 121 -4.70 0.58 9.95
N GLN A 122 -4.82 -0.73 10.15
CA GLN A 122 -5.26 -1.68 9.13
C GLN A 122 -6.77 -1.90 9.21
N GLY A 123 -7.38 -2.24 8.08
CA GLY A 123 -8.79 -2.62 8.01
C GLY A 123 -9.15 -3.27 6.70
N VAL A 124 -10.46 -3.48 6.49
CA VAL A 124 -11.02 -4.03 5.26
C VAL A 124 -12.15 -3.12 4.80
N GLU A 125 -12.21 -2.87 3.49
CA GLU A 125 -13.40 -2.37 2.83
C GLU A 125 -14.07 -3.53 2.10
N ALA A 126 -15.38 -3.66 2.26
CA ALA A 126 -16.21 -4.59 1.52
C ALA A 126 -17.35 -3.86 0.82
N VAL A 127 -17.63 -4.23 -0.43
CA VAL A 127 -18.70 -3.67 -1.26
C VAL A 127 -19.49 -4.82 -1.87
N ARG A 128 -20.80 -4.85 -1.62
CA ARG A 128 -21.68 -5.81 -2.29
C ARG A 128 -21.80 -5.41 -3.76
N LEU A 129 -21.44 -6.31 -4.65
CA LEU A 129 -21.53 -6.07 -6.08
C LEU A 129 -22.97 -6.38 -6.53
N SER A 130 -23.71 -5.31 -6.84
CA SER A 130 -25.06 -5.41 -7.37
C SER A 130 -25.30 -4.27 -8.36
N GLU A 131 -25.93 -4.60 -9.48
CA GLU A 131 -26.38 -3.59 -10.43
C GLU A 131 -27.70 -2.95 -9.96
N GLY A 132 -27.80 -1.63 -10.13
CA GLY A 132 -28.94 -0.85 -9.66
C GLY A 132 -29.02 -0.71 -8.14
N GLY A 133 -29.94 0.15 -7.69
CA GLY A 133 -30.18 0.41 -6.27
C GLY A 133 -29.05 1.12 -5.54
N GLU A 134 -29.17 1.16 -4.21
CA GLU A 134 -28.17 1.78 -3.33
C GLU A 134 -27.03 0.80 -3.04
N VAL A 135 -25.79 1.24 -3.30
CA VAL A 135 -24.59 0.44 -3.01
C VAL A 135 -24.45 0.19 -1.51
N LYS A 136 -24.28 -1.09 -1.16
CA LYS A 136 -24.04 -1.53 0.22
C LYS A 136 -22.55 -1.71 0.46
N ARG A 137 -22.04 -1.07 1.50
CA ARG A 137 -20.61 -1.02 1.85
C ARG A 137 -20.43 -1.22 3.33
N LEU A 138 -19.36 -1.91 3.69
CA LEU A 138 -18.89 -2.12 5.05
C LEU A 138 -17.42 -1.73 5.11
N VAL A 139 -17.00 -1.00 6.14
CA VAL A 139 -15.59 -0.74 6.44
C VAL A 139 -15.33 -1.22 7.86
N ALA A 140 -14.40 -2.16 8.01
CA ALA A 140 -14.09 -2.82 9.27
C ALA A 140 -12.64 -2.55 9.72
N ARG A 141 -12.44 -2.37 11.03
CA ARG A 141 -11.12 -2.34 11.69
C ARG A 141 -10.71 -3.74 12.13
N THR A 142 -9.44 -3.93 12.46
CA THR A 142 -8.91 -5.19 13.00
C THR A 142 -9.54 -5.64 14.32
N ASP A 143 -10.11 -4.72 15.10
CA ASP A 143 -10.84 -5.02 16.33
C ASP A 143 -12.31 -5.41 16.10
N GLY A 144 -12.74 -5.50 14.83
CA GLY A 144 -14.10 -5.81 14.43
C GLY A 144 -15.07 -4.62 14.51
N ASP A 145 -14.62 -3.41 14.87
CA ASP A 145 -15.46 -2.21 14.79
C ASP A 145 -15.75 -1.86 13.34
N THR A 146 -17.03 -1.64 13.02
CA THR A 146 -17.50 -1.46 11.64
C THR A 146 -18.29 -0.17 11.43
N VAL A 147 -18.26 0.30 10.18
CA VAL A 147 -19.18 1.32 9.67
C VAL A 147 -19.83 0.80 8.40
N GLY A 148 -21.16 0.82 8.35
CA GLY A 148 -21.94 0.35 7.20
C GLY A 148 -22.47 -1.07 7.36
N THR A 149 -23.00 -1.61 6.28
CA THR A 149 -23.53 -3.00 6.17
C THR A 149 -23.62 -3.38 4.70
N LEU A 150 -23.46 -4.66 4.40
CA LEU A 150 -23.68 -5.30 3.10
C LEU A 150 -25.17 -5.66 2.89
N GLY A 151 -26.02 -5.32 3.86
CA GLY A 151 -27.48 -5.40 3.78
C GLY A 151 -28.10 -6.60 4.49
N LYS A 152 -27.30 -7.62 4.83
CA LYS A 152 -27.70 -8.77 5.64
C LYS A 152 -26.57 -9.14 6.61
N LYS A 153 -26.93 -9.40 7.87
CA LYS A 153 -25.95 -9.75 8.92
C LYS A 153 -25.07 -10.94 8.57
N ALA A 154 -25.63 -11.97 7.93
CA ALA A 154 -24.86 -13.14 7.51
C ALA A 154 -23.73 -12.81 6.53
N ILE A 155 -23.93 -11.81 5.66
CA ILE A 155 -22.89 -11.34 4.72
C ILE A 155 -21.85 -10.50 5.47
N ASP A 156 -22.28 -9.64 6.38
CA ASP A 156 -21.38 -8.86 7.23
C ASP A 156 -20.48 -9.79 8.07
N ASP A 157 -21.05 -10.80 8.73
CA ASP A 157 -20.33 -11.78 9.53
C ASP A 157 -19.30 -12.56 8.67
N ALA A 158 -19.68 -12.99 7.46
CA ALA A 158 -18.79 -13.74 6.56
C ALA A 158 -17.54 -12.93 6.13
N VAL A 159 -17.67 -11.61 5.97
CA VAL A 159 -16.53 -10.73 5.69
C VAL A 159 -15.66 -10.56 6.94
N LEU A 160 -16.27 -10.42 8.12
CA LEU A 160 -15.53 -10.26 9.38
C LEU A 160 -14.74 -11.52 9.76
N GLU A 161 -15.25 -12.71 9.43
CA GLU A 161 -14.53 -13.98 9.63
C GLU A 161 -13.25 -14.09 8.80
N GLN A 162 -13.14 -13.37 7.68
CA GLN A 162 -11.99 -13.38 6.78
C GLN A 162 -11.08 -12.15 6.93
N LEU A 163 -11.35 -11.29 7.92
CA LEU A 163 -10.69 -10.00 8.06
C LEU A 163 -9.17 -10.12 8.20
N GLU A 164 -8.70 -11.07 9.00
CA GLU A 164 -7.26 -11.33 9.20
C GLU A 164 -6.59 -11.79 7.90
N GLU A 165 -7.20 -12.74 7.17
CA GLU A 165 -6.68 -13.25 5.89
C GLU A 165 -6.54 -12.12 4.85
N VAL A 166 -7.60 -11.32 4.66
CA VAL A 166 -7.59 -10.23 3.68
C VAL A 166 -6.48 -9.21 4.00
N ILE A 167 -6.28 -8.90 5.29
CA ILE A 167 -5.25 -7.98 5.76
C ILE A 167 -3.86 -8.57 5.56
N GLU A 168 -3.62 -9.81 5.97
CA GLU A 168 -2.32 -10.47 5.86
C GLU A 168 -1.87 -10.62 4.39
N GLU A 169 -2.81 -10.93 3.49
CA GLU A 169 -2.51 -11.09 2.06
C GLU A 169 -2.38 -9.76 1.28
N ASP A 170 -2.71 -8.61 1.90
CA ASP A 170 -2.83 -7.29 1.24
C ASP A 170 -3.69 -7.39 -0.04
N CYS A 171 -4.78 -8.15 0.01
CA CYS A 171 -5.50 -8.56 -1.20
C CYS A 171 -6.65 -7.61 -1.56
N ALA A 172 -7.09 -7.71 -2.82
CA ALA A 172 -8.29 -7.06 -3.35
C ALA A 172 -8.92 -8.04 -4.35
N ARG A 173 -10.07 -8.61 -4.00
CA ARG A 173 -10.71 -9.71 -4.74
C ARG A 173 -12.23 -9.69 -4.60
N VAL A 174 -12.90 -10.43 -5.47
CA VAL A 174 -14.33 -10.74 -5.31
C VAL A 174 -14.46 -12.09 -4.62
N GLU A 175 -15.35 -12.17 -3.65
CA GLU A 175 -15.74 -13.39 -2.95
C GLU A 175 -17.22 -13.68 -3.19
N GLU A 176 -17.54 -14.97 -3.31
CA GLU A 176 -18.92 -15.45 -3.35
C GLU A 176 -19.34 -15.83 -1.92
N VAL A 177 -20.39 -15.18 -1.43
CA VAL A 177 -20.97 -15.44 -0.10
C VAL A 177 -22.35 -16.06 -0.28
N ASP A 178 -22.55 -17.27 0.25
CA ASP A 178 -23.88 -17.86 0.34
C ASP A 178 -24.67 -17.18 1.45
N CYS A 179 -25.80 -16.58 1.09
CA CYS A 179 -26.72 -16.01 2.06
C CYS A 179 -28.14 -16.52 1.82
N GLU A 180 -28.53 -17.52 2.61
CA GLU A 180 -29.87 -18.14 2.56
C GLU A 180 -30.13 -18.85 1.21
N GLY A 181 -29.09 -19.41 0.59
CA GLY A 181 -29.16 -20.10 -0.71
C GLY A 181 -29.10 -19.16 -1.93
N GLU A 182 -28.88 -17.87 -1.73
CA GLU A 182 -28.53 -16.90 -2.78
C GLU A 182 -27.02 -16.64 -2.73
N GLN A 183 -26.34 -16.78 -3.86
CA GLN A 183 -24.93 -16.41 -4.00
C GLN A 183 -24.81 -14.91 -4.22
N VAL A 184 -24.03 -14.25 -3.38
CA VAL A 184 -23.80 -12.80 -3.43
C VAL A 184 -22.33 -12.53 -3.64
N GLU A 185 -22.01 -11.75 -4.67
CA GLU A 185 -20.64 -11.29 -4.90
C GLU A 185 -20.32 -10.09 -4.00
N VAL A 186 -19.21 -10.19 -3.26
CA VAL A 186 -18.68 -9.12 -2.41
C VAL A 186 -17.25 -8.85 -2.82
N PHE A 187 -16.97 -7.62 -3.23
CA PHE A 187 -15.60 -7.16 -3.39
C PHE A 187 -15.03 -6.82 -2.03
N VAL A 188 -13.92 -7.45 -1.64
CA VAL A 188 -13.17 -7.16 -0.42
C VAL A 188 -11.79 -6.62 -0.77
N GLN A 189 -11.34 -5.62 -0.02
CA GLN A 189 -10.03 -4.99 -0.19
C GLN A 189 -9.40 -4.65 1.16
N ALA A 190 -8.14 -5.05 1.33
CA ALA A 190 -7.32 -4.62 2.44
C ALA A 190 -7.07 -3.10 2.40
N LEU A 191 -7.33 -2.44 3.52
CA LEU A 191 -6.97 -1.05 3.78
C LEU A 191 -5.69 -1.06 4.60
N GLN A 192 -4.56 -1.05 3.90
CA GLN A 192 -3.23 -1.05 4.50
C GLN A 192 -2.67 0.38 4.56
N PRO A 193 -2.08 0.81 5.69
CA PRO A 193 -1.32 2.04 5.72
C PRO A 193 -0.04 1.88 4.88
N ARG A 194 0.57 3.00 4.48
CA ARG A 194 1.84 2.97 3.73
C ARG A 194 2.92 2.36 4.64
N PRO A 195 3.66 1.33 4.20
CA PRO A 195 4.82 0.85 4.93
C PRO A 195 5.82 1.99 5.16
N THR A 196 6.46 2.00 6.33
CA THR A 196 7.38 3.07 6.71
C THR A 196 8.81 2.58 6.66
N VAL A 197 9.63 3.22 5.83
CA VAL A 197 11.08 3.05 5.82
C VAL A 197 11.70 3.99 6.85
N PHE A 198 12.27 3.41 7.89
CA PHE A 198 13.08 4.09 8.88
C PHE A 198 14.55 4.00 8.45
N LEU A 199 15.03 5.07 7.84
CA LEU A 199 16.37 5.17 7.26
C LEU A 199 17.36 5.73 8.28
N PHE A 200 18.24 4.88 8.81
CA PHE A 200 19.29 5.24 9.74
C PHE A 200 20.60 5.47 8.99
N GLY A 201 20.94 6.73 8.75
CA GLY A 201 22.13 7.16 8.02
C GLY A 201 21.80 8.00 6.79
N GLY A 202 22.11 9.28 6.85
CA GLY A 202 21.82 10.27 5.79
C GLY A 202 22.96 10.51 4.80
N GLY A 203 23.87 9.54 4.67
CA GLY A 203 25.00 9.57 3.72
C GLY A 203 24.56 9.58 2.24
N HIS A 204 25.52 9.49 1.32
CA HIS A 204 25.23 9.57 -0.12
C HIS A 204 24.32 8.45 -0.62
N VAL A 205 24.49 7.22 -0.11
CA VAL A 205 23.62 6.08 -0.44
C VAL A 205 22.22 6.28 0.15
N GLY A 206 22.12 6.75 1.40
CA GLY A 206 20.83 7.03 2.05
C GLY A 206 20.03 8.10 1.34
N LEU A 207 20.69 9.17 0.88
CA LEU A 207 20.03 10.19 0.06
C LEU A 207 19.54 9.64 -1.29
N ALA A 208 20.29 8.74 -1.92
CA ALA A 208 19.87 8.10 -3.16
C ALA A 208 18.62 7.21 -2.94
N LEU A 209 18.61 6.39 -1.89
CA LEU A 209 17.46 5.56 -1.52
C LEU A 209 16.24 6.40 -1.12
N ALA A 210 16.43 7.46 -0.35
CA ALA A 210 15.37 8.35 0.11
C ALA A 210 14.53 8.93 -1.03
N ARG A 211 15.12 9.14 -2.22
CA ARG A 211 14.39 9.60 -3.42
C ARG A 211 13.46 8.55 -4.02
N LEU A 212 13.75 7.27 -3.81
CA LEU A 212 12.99 6.16 -4.36
C LEU A 212 11.83 5.75 -3.45
N VAL A 213 12.00 5.86 -2.13
CA VAL A 213 11.03 5.38 -1.13
C VAL A 213 9.61 5.95 -1.35
N PRO A 214 9.40 7.28 -1.46
CA PRO A 214 8.05 7.83 -1.73
C PRO A 214 7.50 7.40 -3.09
N THR A 215 8.37 7.28 -4.10
CA THR A 215 7.98 6.84 -5.46
C THR A 215 7.46 5.40 -5.45
N ALA A 216 7.95 4.56 -4.53
CA ALA A 216 7.45 3.19 -4.31
C ALA A 216 6.18 3.11 -3.44
N GLY A 217 5.60 4.26 -3.07
CA GLY A 217 4.41 4.36 -2.24
C GLY A 217 4.65 4.10 -0.75
N MET A 218 5.90 4.24 -0.28
CA MET A 218 6.28 4.05 1.12
C MET A 218 6.52 5.40 1.81
N ARG A 219 6.24 5.44 3.12
CA ARG A 219 6.53 6.56 4.00
C ARG A 219 8.03 6.56 4.34
N LEU A 220 8.65 7.73 4.47
CA LEU A 220 10.07 7.85 4.77
C LEU A 220 10.31 8.64 6.07
N VAL A 221 11.00 8.01 7.02
CA VAL A 221 11.53 8.65 8.23
C VAL A 221 13.05 8.56 8.19
N VAL A 222 13.75 9.68 8.31
CA VAL A 222 15.22 9.73 8.26
C VAL A 222 15.78 10.03 9.64
N VAL A 223 16.81 9.29 10.04
CA VAL A 223 17.52 9.47 11.31
C VAL A 223 19.03 9.46 11.07
N ASP A 224 19.75 10.44 11.60
CA ASP A 224 21.22 10.49 11.66
C ASP A 224 21.62 11.28 12.92
N ASP A 225 22.82 11.04 13.44
CA ASP A 225 23.37 11.78 14.59
C ASP A 225 23.95 13.14 14.20
N ARG A 226 24.07 13.42 12.90
CA ARG A 226 24.66 14.66 12.36
C ARG A 226 23.65 15.51 11.61
N ALA A 227 23.47 16.75 12.04
CA ALA A 227 22.51 17.68 11.46
C ALA A 227 22.75 17.97 9.97
N GLU A 228 24.01 18.01 9.52
CA GLU A 228 24.36 18.24 8.12
C GLU A 228 24.00 17.05 7.19
N PHE A 229 23.81 15.86 7.78
CA PHE A 229 23.33 14.66 7.10
C PHE A 229 21.86 14.35 7.40
N CYS A 230 21.15 15.17 8.18
CA CYS A 230 19.76 14.91 8.56
C CYS A 230 19.02 16.23 8.74
N SER A 231 18.53 16.76 7.61
CA SER A 231 17.80 18.02 7.57
C SER A 231 16.68 17.99 6.53
N ARG A 232 15.68 18.86 6.69
CA ARG A 232 14.61 19.05 5.69
C ARG A 232 15.11 19.54 4.35
N GLU A 233 16.17 20.34 4.32
CA GLU A 233 16.79 20.80 3.06
C GLU A 233 17.40 19.63 2.28
N ARG A 234 18.04 18.70 2.98
CA ARG A 234 18.66 17.51 2.37
C ARG A 234 17.61 16.45 2.00
N PHE A 235 16.58 16.28 2.81
CA PHE A 235 15.49 15.31 2.63
C PHE A 235 14.11 15.98 2.53
N PRO A 236 13.85 16.77 1.47
CA PRO A 236 12.56 17.43 1.28
C PRO A 236 11.43 16.44 1.01
N MET A 237 11.75 15.21 0.58
CA MET A 237 10.81 14.13 0.30
C MET A 237 10.44 13.27 1.51
N ALA A 238 11.17 13.39 2.63
CA ALA A 238 10.89 12.59 3.82
C ALA A 238 9.61 13.08 4.50
N ASP A 239 8.89 12.19 5.15
CA ASP A 239 7.76 12.56 6.01
C ASP A 239 8.27 13.14 7.33
N GLU A 240 9.34 12.57 7.89
CA GLU A 240 10.00 13.02 9.12
C GLU A 240 11.52 12.95 9.03
N VAL A 241 12.19 13.82 9.78
CA VAL A 241 13.66 13.89 9.86
C VAL A 241 14.05 14.14 11.31
N HIS A 242 14.87 13.26 11.88
CA HIS A 242 15.25 13.28 13.30
C HIS A 242 16.77 13.27 13.46
N VAL A 243 17.32 14.32 14.09
CA VAL A 243 18.73 14.33 14.50
C VAL A 243 18.83 13.67 15.88
N ARG A 244 19.36 12.45 15.95
CA ARG A 244 19.39 11.62 17.17
C ARG A 244 20.65 10.75 17.22
N GLU A 245 21.13 10.52 18.44
CA GLU A 245 22.22 9.57 18.69
C GLU A 245 21.80 8.14 18.31
N PHE A 246 22.70 7.39 17.68
CA PHE A 246 22.38 6.04 17.20
C PHE A 246 22.06 5.05 18.33
N ALA A 247 22.59 5.27 19.54
CA ALA A 247 22.34 4.43 20.70
C ALA A 247 20.85 4.39 21.13
N THR A 248 20.08 5.43 20.80
CA THR A 248 18.65 5.57 21.16
C THR A 248 17.78 5.96 19.96
N ALA A 249 18.26 5.68 18.75
CA ALA A 249 17.66 6.20 17.52
C ALA A 249 16.21 5.75 17.29
N LEU A 250 15.83 4.57 17.80
CA LEU A 250 14.48 4.02 17.64
C LEU A 250 13.50 4.48 18.74
N GLU A 251 13.97 5.14 19.81
CA GLU A 251 13.11 5.52 20.93
C GLU A 251 11.98 6.46 20.49
N GLY A 252 10.74 6.09 20.84
CA GLY A 252 9.54 6.85 20.47
C GLY A 252 9.15 6.77 19.00
N LEU A 253 9.80 5.94 18.18
CA LEU A 253 9.34 5.59 16.85
C LEU A 253 8.39 4.39 16.95
N ASP A 254 7.25 4.47 16.27
CA ASP A 254 6.29 3.37 16.19
C ASP A 254 6.69 2.41 15.06
N ILE A 255 7.39 1.33 15.43
CA ILE A 255 7.94 0.34 14.48
C ILE A 255 7.18 -0.97 14.65
N GLY A 256 6.06 -1.08 13.94
CA GLY A 256 5.27 -2.31 13.81
C GLY A 256 5.71 -3.21 12.65
N SER A 257 4.87 -4.18 12.29
CA SER A 257 5.10 -5.15 11.19
C SER A 257 5.25 -4.49 9.81
N LEU A 258 4.70 -3.30 9.61
CA LEU A 258 4.86 -2.50 8.37
C LEU A 258 6.06 -1.55 8.43
N GLY A 259 6.90 -1.64 9.47
CA GLY A 259 8.14 -0.89 9.64
C GLY A 259 9.35 -1.59 9.02
N TYR A 260 10.11 -0.85 8.23
CA TYR A 260 11.31 -1.30 7.51
C TYR A 260 12.52 -0.54 8.08
N VAL A 261 13.31 -1.21 8.91
CA VAL A 261 14.52 -0.64 9.52
C VAL A 261 15.67 -0.79 8.53
N VAL A 262 16.12 0.32 7.96
CA VAL A 262 17.20 0.35 6.95
C VAL A 262 18.43 1.03 7.54
N VAL A 263 19.48 0.24 7.75
CA VAL A 263 20.70 0.66 8.45
C VAL A 263 21.84 0.91 7.48
N MET A 264 22.24 2.18 7.37
CA MET A 264 23.34 2.65 6.54
C MET A 264 24.09 3.83 7.16
N THR A 265 24.49 3.63 8.41
CA THR A 265 25.15 4.65 9.21
C THR A 265 26.61 4.87 8.75
N ARG A 266 27.34 5.73 9.47
CA ARG A 266 28.73 6.09 9.19
C ARG A 266 29.78 5.07 9.67
N GLY A 267 29.39 3.90 10.18
CA GLY A 267 30.36 2.87 10.54
C GLY A 267 29.79 1.68 11.31
N HIS A 268 30.59 0.60 11.33
CA HIS A 268 30.21 -0.71 11.88
C HIS A 268 29.67 -0.67 13.31
N LYS A 269 30.24 0.16 14.20
CA LYS A 269 29.77 0.30 15.59
C LYS A 269 28.32 0.78 15.64
N TRP A 270 28.01 1.82 14.86
CA TRP A 270 26.69 2.45 14.84
C TRP A 270 25.67 1.57 14.11
N ASP A 271 26.09 0.90 13.03
CA ASP A 271 25.24 -0.07 12.33
C ASP A 271 24.76 -1.17 13.30
N ARG A 272 25.69 -1.73 14.09
CA ARG A 272 25.39 -2.73 15.12
C ARG A 272 24.36 -2.23 16.14
N GLU A 273 24.55 -1.02 16.67
CA GLU A 273 23.65 -0.45 17.68
C GLU A 273 22.22 -0.29 17.16
N VAL A 274 22.06 0.14 15.91
CA VAL A 274 20.75 0.30 15.28
C VAL A 274 20.14 -1.06 14.94
N VAL A 275 20.92 -2.01 14.42
CA VAL A 275 20.42 -3.38 14.15
C VAL A 275 19.94 -4.04 15.44
N ALA A 276 20.68 -3.93 16.55
CA ALA A 276 20.28 -4.47 17.84
C ALA A 276 18.94 -3.89 18.32
N GLN A 277 18.71 -2.59 18.13
CA GLN A 277 17.41 -1.97 18.43
C GLN A 277 16.33 -2.47 17.48
N GLY A 278 16.59 -2.55 16.17
CA GLY A 278 15.63 -3.02 15.17
C GLY A 278 15.16 -4.45 15.41
N LEU A 279 16.08 -5.35 15.78
CA LEU A 279 15.76 -6.74 16.13
C LEU A 279 14.82 -6.87 17.34
N ARG A 280 14.82 -5.89 18.25
CA ARG A 280 13.91 -5.85 19.41
C ARG A 280 12.51 -5.34 19.07
N THR A 281 12.28 -4.94 17.82
CA THR A 281 10.95 -4.49 17.35
C THR A 281 10.25 -5.58 16.52
N PRO A 282 8.92 -5.47 16.37
CA PRO A 282 8.15 -6.25 15.39
C PRO A 282 8.39 -5.89 13.92
N ALA A 283 9.43 -5.12 13.58
CA ALA A 283 9.72 -4.71 12.20
C ALA A 283 9.63 -5.88 11.22
N GLY A 284 8.85 -5.68 10.14
CA GLY A 284 8.71 -6.64 9.05
C GLY A 284 9.98 -6.76 8.20
N TYR A 285 10.91 -5.83 8.35
CA TYR A 285 12.21 -5.88 7.69
C TYR A 285 13.29 -5.17 8.51
N VAL A 286 14.46 -5.81 8.62
CA VAL A 286 15.68 -5.20 9.16
C VAL A 286 16.80 -5.44 8.14
N GLY A 287 17.34 -4.38 7.57
CA GLY A 287 18.40 -4.47 6.55
C GLY A 287 19.62 -3.67 6.95
N MET A 288 20.82 -4.22 6.72
CA MET A 288 22.08 -3.55 7.04
C MET A 288 23.01 -3.54 5.83
N ILE A 289 23.45 -2.34 5.43
CA ILE A 289 24.50 -2.21 4.41
C ILE A 289 25.83 -2.71 4.96
N GLY A 290 26.63 -3.39 4.14
CA GLY A 290 27.98 -3.73 4.55
C GLY A 290 28.70 -4.76 3.71
N SER A 291 30.03 -4.74 3.79
CA SER A 291 30.86 -5.83 3.27
C SER A 291 30.73 -7.08 4.14
N ARG A 292 31.01 -8.26 3.56
CA ARG A 292 31.01 -9.54 4.30
C ARG A 292 31.83 -9.48 5.60
N ARG A 293 32.98 -8.80 5.56
CA ARG A 293 33.83 -8.60 6.75
C ARG A 293 33.12 -7.76 7.82
N LYS A 294 32.47 -6.66 7.44
CA LYS A 294 31.74 -5.80 8.39
C LYS A 294 30.57 -6.55 9.04
N ILE A 295 29.87 -7.35 8.24
CA ILE A 295 28.74 -8.16 8.70
C ILE A 295 29.22 -9.21 9.69
N GLY A 296 30.30 -9.94 9.41
CA GLY A 296 30.86 -10.94 10.33
C GLY A 296 31.19 -10.37 11.70
N LEU A 297 31.89 -9.23 11.75
CA LEU A 297 32.22 -8.55 13.01
C LEU A 297 30.97 -8.07 13.77
N THR A 298 29.93 -7.66 13.04
CA THR A 298 28.67 -7.24 13.63
C THR A 298 27.95 -8.44 14.25
N TRP A 299 27.97 -9.61 13.60
CA TRP A 299 27.31 -10.82 14.06
C TRP A 299 27.98 -11.37 15.32
N GLU A 300 29.32 -11.40 15.35
CA GLU A 300 30.09 -11.78 16.54
C GLU A 300 29.69 -10.92 17.74
N ALA A 301 29.68 -9.60 17.58
CA ALA A 301 29.31 -8.68 18.65
C ALA A 301 27.84 -8.79 19.08
N LEU A 302 26.90 -9.02 18.17
CA LEU A 302 25.49 -9.23 18.52
C LEU A 302 25.27 -10.55 19.24
N LYS A 303 26.00 -11.61 18.89
CA LYS A 303 25.95 -12.89 19.62
C LYS A 303 26.46 -12.74 21.05
N GLU A 304 27.51 -11.97 21.26
CA GLU A 304 28.00 -11.63 22.60
C GLU A 304 26.97 -10.86 23.44
N GLU A 305 26.11 -10.07 22.79
CA GLU A 305 24.97 -9.38 23.43
C GLU A 305 23.74 -10.28 23.66
N GLY A 306 23.79 -11.54 23.24
CA GLY A 306 22.75 -12.54 23.48
C GLY A 306 21.74 -12.73 22.34
N PHE A 307 21.96 -12.12 21.17
CA PHE A 307 21.13 -12.40 19.99
C PHE A 307 21.42 -13.80 19.43
N THR A 308 20.38 -14.54 19.11
CA THR A 308 20.45 -15.90 18.58
C THR A 308 20.65 -15.91 17.06
N ASP A 309 21.03 -17.07 16.50
CA ASP A 309 21.07 -17.22 15.03
C ASP A 309 19.69 -17.01 14.38
N VAL A 310 18.59 -17.28 15.10
CA VAL A 310 17.23 -17.00 14.65
C VAL A 310 16.99 -15.49 14.55
N ASP A 311 17.42 -14.72 15.55
CA ASP A 311 17.31 -13.26 15.52
C ASP A 311 18.12 -12.69 14.35
N LEU A 312 19.38 -13.13 14.20
CA LEU A 312 20.26 -12.66 13.13
C LEU A 312 19.76 -13.07 11.74
N GLY A 313 19.04 -14.18 11.63
CA GLY A 313 18.37 -14.62 10.40
C GLY A 313 17.29 -13.66 9.90
N ARG A 314 16.76 -12.76 10.76
CA ARG A 314 15.83 -11.70 10.37
C ARG A 314 16.52 -10.53 9.66
N VAL A 315 17.86 -10.45 9.67
CA VAL A 315 18.59 -9.30 9.12
C VAL A 315 19.05 -9.57 7.69
N HIS A 316 18.62 -8.72 6.76
CA HIS A 316 19.09 -8.69 5.37
C HIS A 316 20.45 -7.98 5.31
N ALA A 317 21.53 -8.76 5.27
CA ALA A 317 22.89 -8.25 5.24
C ALA A 317 23.82 -9.14 4.38
N PRO A 318 24.40 -8.63 3.28
CA PRO A 318 24.26 -7.27 2.76
C PRO A 318 22.82 -6.97 2.33
N ILE A 319 22.38 -5.76 2.59
CA ILE A 319 21.08 -5.26 2.17
C ILE A 319 20.99 -5.11 0.64
N GLY A 320 19.83 -5.41 0.06
CA GLY A 320 19.53 -5.24 -1.36
C GLY A 320 19.77 -6.49 -2.21
N LEU A 321 19.09 -6.57 -3.36
CA LEU A 321 19.25 -7.65 -4.33
C LEU A 321 20.63 -7.60 -5.00
N ASP A 322 21.22 -8.77 -5.26
CA ASP A 322 22.49 -8.87 -5.98
C ASP A 322 22.31 -8.56 -7.47
N ILE A 323 22.47 -7.28 -7.83
CA ILE A 323 22.42 -6.78 -9.21
C ILE A 323 23.79 -6.31 -9.72
N GLY A 324 24.85 -6.51 -8.93
CA GLY A 324 26.22 -6.08 -9.28
C GLY A 324 26.46 -4.55 -9.28
N GLY A 325 25.63 -3.78 -8.57
CA GLY A 325 25.71 -2.31 -8.54
C GLY A 325 26.78 -1.77 -7.60
N ASP A 326 27.48 -0.71 -8.02
CA ASP A 326 28.60 -0.10 -7.28
C ASP A 326 28.39 1.39 -6.97
N THR A 327 27.54 2.08 -7.73
CA THR A 327 27.21 3.48 -7.49
C THR A 327 26.13 3.63 -6.42
N PRO A 328 26.04 4.78 -5.72
CA PRO A 328 24.95 5.02 -4.76
C PRO A 328 23.55 4.85 -5.35
N GLY A 329 23.37 5.16 -6.63
CA GLY A 329 22.09 4.99 -7.32
C GLY A 329 21.75 3.52 -7.58
N GLU A 330 22.70 2.72 -8.07
CA GLU A 330 22.50 1.29 -8.29
C GLU A 330 22.25 0.55 -6.97
N ILE A 331 23.01 0.88 -5.91
CA ILE A 331 22.79 0.33 -4.57
C ILE A 331 21.40 0.71 -4.05
N ALA A 332 20.97 1.96 -4.24
CA ALA A 332 19.63 2.39 -3.86
C ALA A 332 18.52 1.62 -4.60
N ILE A 333 18.69 1.36 -5.90
CA ILE A 333 17.76 0.55 -6.71
C ILE A 333 17.73 -0.90 -6.21
N SER A 334 18.89 -1.50 -5.95
CA SER A 334 19.04 -2.84 -5.36
C SER A 334 18.28 -2.98 -4.04
N ILE A 335 18.45 -2.01 -3.14
CA ILE A 335 17.76 -1.98 -1.85
C ILE A 335 16.26 -1.83 -2.06
N MET A 336 15.83 -0.83 -2.85
CA MET A 336 14.40 -0.60 -3.10
C MET A 336 13.72 -1.82 -3.72
N ALA A 337 14.39 -2.54 -4.62
CA ALA A 337 13.88 -3.78 -5.20
C ALA A 337 13.70 -4.87 -4.13
N GLU A 338 14.63 -5.02 -3.19
CA GLU A 338 14.48 -5.97 -2.07
C GLU A 338 13.33 -5.57 -1.14
N LEU A 339 13.19 -4.29 -0.77
CA LEU A 339 12.09 -3.84 0.09
C LEU A 339 10.71 -4.09 -0.58
N ILE A 340 10.62 -3.87 -1.90
CA ILE A 340 9.40 -4.18 -2.67
C ILE A 340 9.16 -5.70 -2.70
N GLN A 341 10.21 -6.50 -2.90
CA GLN A 341 10.09 -7.96 -2.90
C GLN A 341 9.58 -8.46 -1.55
N VAL A 342 10.18 -8.04 -0.43
CA VAL A 342 9.74 -8.45 0.92
C VAL A 342 8.29 -8.04 1.17
N ARG A 343 7.92 -6.81 0.81
CA ARG A 343 6.53 -6.34 0.90
C ARG A 343 5.56 -7.23 0.14
N ARG A 344 5.97 -7.77 -1.02
CA ARG A 344 5.11 -8.58 -1.90
C ARG A 344 5.17 -10.07 -1.61
N SER A 345 6.27 -10.58 -1.06
CA SER A 345 6.42 -11.99 -0.68
C SER A 345 5.79 -12.31 0.67
N GLY A 346 5.48 -11.30 1.50
CA GLY A 346 4.70 -11.46 2.74
C GLY A 346 3.22 -11.78 2.53
N GLY A 347 2.68 -11.55 1.34
CA GLY A 347 1.35 -12.02 0.94
C GLY A 347 1.52 -13.06 -0.19
N GLY A 348 1.25 -14.33 0.11
CA GLY A 348 1.24 -15.50 -0.77
C GLY A 348 1.76 -15.34 -2.22
N ALA A 349 2.85 -16.05 -2.52
CA ALA A 349 3.11 -16.57 -3.86
C ALA A 349 2.38 -17.89 -4.06
#